data_AF-A7ZH13-F1
#
_entry.id   AF-A7ZH13-F1
#
_cell.length_a   1.000
_cell.length_b   1.000
_cell.length_c   1.000
_cell.angle_alpha   90.00
_cell.angle_beta   90.00
_cell.angle_gamma   90.00
#
_symmetry.space_group_name_H-M   'P 1'
#
loop_
_entity.id
_entity.type
_entity.pdbx_description
1 polymer ?
#
loop_
_entity_poly.entity_id
_entity_poly.type
_entity_poly.pdbx_seq_one_letter_code
_entity_poly.pdbx_strand_id
1 'polypeptide(L)'
;MRRVLCTRRNKEVAGGSAFTRPCGAWPCGFSALWPQRRVRAVPCLHLSRAGRDARVRFAACRALHQDEADPELMFQDYEGFPGNMASECHINWAWVEGFRQARDEGCEEAYRLWVEDTGETDFDTFRDAWWGEADSEEAFAVEFASDTGLLADVPETVALYFDYEAYARDLFLDSFTFIDGHVFRR
;
A
#
# COMPACT_ATOMS: atom_id res chain seq x y z
N MET A 1 9.57 14.63 -18.95
CA MET A 1 9.65 13.77 -17.74
C MET A 1 11.06 13.29 -17.38
N ARG A 2 11.75 14.01 -16.48
CA ARG A 2 12.56 13.30 -15.50
C ARG A 2 11.54 12.53 -14.65
N ARG A 3 11.53 11.19 -14.72
CA ARG A 3 10.98 10.36 -13.63
C ARG A 3 11.51 11.02 -12.37
N VAL A 4 10.64 11.59 -11.52
CA VAL A 4 11.08 12.14 -10.25
C VAL A 4 11.50 10.91 -9.45
N LEU A 5 12.77 10.54 -9.62
CA LEU A 5 13.45 9.64 -8.71
C LEU A 5 13.21 10.25 -7.34
N CYS A 6 12.61 9.49 -6.45
CA CYS A 6 12.41 9.86 -5.07
C CYS A 6 13.78 10.25 -4.48
N THR A 7 14.11 11.53 -4.53
CA THR A 7 15.31 12.07 -3.91
C THR A 7 14.87 12.97 -2.78
N ARG A 8 14.56 12.36 -1.64
CA ARG A 8 14.72 13.05 -0.35
C ARG A 8 15.55 12.21 0.62
N ARG A 9 16.57 12.90 1.13
CA ARG A 9 17.64 12.46 2.02
C ARG A 9 17.15 11.61 3.19
N ASN A 10 17.74 10.42 3.32
CA ASN A 10 17.70 9.62 4.55
C ASN A 10 18.12 10.48 5.75
N LYS A 11 17.20 10.62 6.72
CA LYS A 11 17.54 11.06 8.06
C LYS A 11 17.89 9.80 8.84
N GLU A 12 19.15 9.69 9.25
CA GLU A 12 19.63 8.57 10.07
C GLU A 12 18.74 8.41 11.32
N VAL A 13 18.08 7.27 11.44
CA VAL A 13 17.42 6.86 12.69
C VAL A 13 18.39 5.93 13.41
N ALA A 14 18.94 6.45 14.50
CA ALA A 14 19.85 5.73 15.38
C ALA A 14 19.19 4.43 15.88
N GLY A 15 19.94 3.34 15.79
CA GLY A 15 19.60 2.06 16.39
C GLY A 15 19.46 2.21 17.90
N GLY A 16 18.23 2.07 18.39
CA GLY A 16 17.90 1.99 19.80
C GLY A 16 17.15 0.70 20.06
N SER A 17 17.86 -0.31 20.56
CA SER A 17 17.23 -1.48 21.18
C SER A 17 16.40 -1.02 22.38
N ALA A 18 15.09 -1.13 22.29
CA ALA A 18 14.22 -1.03 23.45
C ALA A 18 13.12 -2.07 23.32
N PHE A 19 13.31 -3.15 24.06
CA PHE A 19 12.33 -4.15 24.42
C PHE A 19 11.27 -3.47 25.30
N THR A 20 10.46 -2.58 24.73
CA THR A 20 9.38 -1.87 25.43
C THR A 20 8.04 -2.44 25.00
N ARG A 21 7.63 -3.48 25.74
CA ARG A 21 6.27 -3.97 26.00
C ARG A 21 5.23 -3.66 24.91
N PRO A 22 5.04 -4.53 23.90
CA PRO A 22 3.83 -4.49 23.09
C PRO A 22 2.72 -5.22 23.88
N CYS A 23 1.59 -4.53 24.09
CA CYS A 23 0.28 -5.04 24.53
C CYS A 23 0.31 -6.24 25.51
N GLY A 24 -0.04 -6.03 26.78
CA GLY A 24 -0.08 -7.04 27.85
C GLY A 24 -1.08 -8.20 27.67
N ALA A 25 -1.07 -8.83 26.51
CA ALA A 25 -1.92 -9.94 26.11
C ALA A 25 -1.05 -11.21 25.94
N TRP A 26 -0.42 -11.63 27.03
CA TRP A 26 -0.10 -13.03 27.30
C TRP A 26 -0.45 -13.28 28.79
N PRO A 27 -1.06 -14.42 29.15
CA PRO A 27 -1.13 -15.64 28.36
C PRO A 27 -2.39 -15.71 27.51
N CYS A 28 -2.36 -16.57 26.50
CA CYS A 28 -3.52 -17.22 25.88
C CYS A 28 -4.76 -17.26 26.80
N GLY A 29 -5.60 -16.23 26.70
CA GLY A 29 -6.83 -16.08 27.46
C GLY A 29 -7.97 -16.73 26.70
N PHE A 30 -8.57 -17.75 27.30
CA PHE A 30 -9.89 -18.27 26.95
C PHE A 30 -10.89 -17.09 26.83
N SER A 31 -11.33 -16.75 25.61
CA SER A 31 -12.49 -15.89 25.46
C SER A 31 -13.75 -16.75 25.64
N ALA A 32 -14.54 -16.47 26.67
CA ALA A 32 -15.69 -17.26 27.11
C ALA A 32 -16.92 -17.15 26.17
N LEU A 33 -16.81 -16.47 25.03
CA LEU A 33 -17.93 -16.16 24.12
C LEU A 33 -17.96 -17.00 22.84
N TRP A 34 -17.08 -18.00 22.70
CA TRP A 34 -17.04 -18.85 21.51
C TRP A 34 -17.09 -20.33 21.90
N PRO A 35 -17.93 -21.16 21.25
CA PRO A 35 -17.94 -22.60 21.48
C PRO A 35 -16.64 -23.20 20.94
N GLN A 36 -15.61 -23.25 21.79
CA GLN A 36 -15.27 -24.56 22.33
C GLN A 36 -14.92 -25.67 21.34
N ARG A 37 -13.88 -25.54 20.46
CA ARG A 37 -12.72 -26.48 20.46
C ARG A 37 -11.68 -26.43 19.32
N ARG A 38 -11.82 -25.69 18.21
CA ARG A 38 -10.81 -25.78 17.12
C ARG A 38 -9.98 -24.53 16.82
N VAL A 39 -10.55 -23.34 16.94
CA VAL A 39 -9.82 -22.13 16.53
C VAL A 39 -8.89 -21.61 17.63
N ARG A 40 -7.64 -21.29 17.27
CA ARG A 40 -6.58 -20.77 18.15
C ARG A 40 -6.31 -19.31 17.80
N ALA A 41 -6.54 -18.43 18.78
CA ALA A 41 -6.31 -17.01 18.61
C ALA A 41 -4.82 -16.68 18.51
N VAL A 42 -4.47 -15.92 17.48
CA VAL A 42 -3.19 -15.28 17.22
C VAL A 42 -3.36 -13.80 17.61
N PRO A 43 -2.40 -13.19 18.32
CA PRO A 43 -2.49 -11.79 18.72
C PRO A 43 -2.66 -10.83 17.55
N CYS A 44 -3.22 -9.65 17.83
CA CYS A 44 -3.49 -8.58 16.87
C CYS A 44 -2.30 -8.32 15.92
N LEU A 45 -2.61 -8.17 14.64
CA LEU A 45 -1.67 -7.94 13.56
C LEU A 45 -1.65 -6.47 13.16
N HIS A 46 -0.56 -5.76 13.43
CA HIS A 46 -0.38 -4.38 12.96
C HIS A 46 0.55 -4.38 11.75
N LEU A 47 0.20 -3.66 10.67
CA LEU A 47 1.06 -3.50 9.48
C LEU A 47 2.48 -3.04 9.85
N SER A 48 2.61 -2.11 10.79
CA SER A 48 3.91 -1.62 11.25
C SER A 48 4.85 -2.72 11.77
N ARG A 49 4.30 -3.89 12.11
CA ARG A 49 5.01 -5.11 12.54
C ARG A 49 4.80 -6.28 11.57
N ALA A 50 4.03 -6.10 10.51
CA ALA A 50 3.73 -7.14 9.54
C ALA A 50 4.97 -7.41 8.66
N GLY A 51 5.29 -8.68 8.53
CA GLY A 51 6.42 -9.19 7.75
C GLY A 51 7.22 -10.22 8.52
N ARG A 52 8.54 -10.01 8.74
CA ARG A 52 9.39 -11.01 9.44
C ARG A 52 8.78 -11.42 10.78
N ASP A 53 8.31 -10.48 11.57
CA ASP A 53 7.70 -10.76 12.88
C ASP A 53 6.36 -11.49 12.77
N ALA A 54 5.55 -11.19 11.75
CA ALA A 54 4.28 -11.88 11.52
C ALA A 54 4.49 -13.33 11.07
N ARG A 55 5.46 -13.61 10.19
CA ARG A 55 5.83 -14.99 9.80
C ARG A 55 6.36 -15.78 11.00
N VAL A 56 7.21 -15.14 11.81
CA VAL A 56 7.73 -15.74 13.05
C VAL A 56 6.59 -16.05 14.03
N ARG A 57 5.63 -15.13 14.19
CA ARG A 57 4.46 -15.34 15.04
C ARG A 57 3.60 -16.51 14.56
N PHE A 58 3.35 -16.62 13.26
CA PHE A 58 2.65 -17.77 12.68
C PHE A 58 3.39 -19.09 12.92
N ALA A 59 4.70 -19.11 12.69
CA ALA A 59 5.52 -20.30 12.91
C ALA A 59 5.49 -20.72 14.39
N ALA A 60 5.55 -19.76 15.32
CA ALA A 60 5.45 -20.02 16.75
C ALA A 60 4.07 -20.60 17.12
N CYS A 61 2.97 -20.03 16.59
CA CYS A 61 1.63 -20.58 16.81
C CYS A 61 1.49 -22.01 16.27
N ARG A 62 2.01 -22.28 15.06
CA ARG A 62 2.02 -23.64 14.49
C ARG A 62 2.84 -24.61 15.34
N ALA A 63 3.97 -24.18 15.90
CA ALA A 63 4.80 -25.01 16.78
C ALA A 63 4.13 -25.32 18.13
N LEU A 64 3.38 -24.37 18.69
CA LEU A 64 2.61 -24.58 19.93
C LEU A 64 1.48 -25.60 19.74
N HIS A 65 0.90 -25.67 18.54
CA HIS A 65 -0.20 -26.57 18.18
C HIS A 65 0.26 -27.70 17.25
N GLN A 66 1.52 -28.14 17.38
CA GLN A 66 2.09 -29.21 16.56
C GLN A 66 1.46 -30.58 16.80
N ASP A 67 0.76 -30.74 17.92
CA ASP A 67 0.00 -31.94 18.30
C ASP A 67 -1.38 -32.02 17.61
N GLU A 68 -1.81 -30.94 16.96
CA GLU A 68 -3.03 -30.88 16.16
C GLU A 68 -2.69 -31.10 14.68
N ALA A 69 -3.40 -32.01 13.99
CA ALA A 69 -3.13 -32.32 12.59
C ALA A 69 -3.43 -31.13 11.65
N ASP A 70 -4.40 -30.29 12.01
CA ASP A 70 -4.72 -29.06 11.30
C ASP A 70 -5.19 -27.98 12.31
N PRO A 71 -4.25 -27.24 12.92
CA PRO A 71 -4.61 -26.18 13.86
C PRO A 71 -5.20 -24.99 13.11
N GLU A 72 -6.48 -24.70 13.37
CA GLU A 72 -7.20 -23.56 12.83
C GLU A 72 -6.73 -22.28 13.54
N LEU A 73 -5.86 -21.49 12.90
CA LEU A 73 -5.36 -20.23 13.47
C LEU A 73 -6.25 -19.06 13.04
N MET A 74 -6.55 -18.15 13.97
CA MET A 74 -7.25 -16.89 13.67
C MET A 74 -6.54 -15.68 14.28
N PHE A 75 -6.39 -14.59 13.56
CA PHE A 75 -6.12 -13.28 14.13
C PHE A 75 -7.36 -12.75 14.80
N GLN A 76 -7.19 -12.31 16.05
CA GLN A 76 -8.28 -11.66 16.77
C GLN A 76 -8.59 -10.25 16.24
N ASP A 77 -7.59 -9.59 15.65
CA ASP A 77 -7.71 -8.24 15.10
C ASP A 77 -6.56 -7.93 14.12
N TYR A 78 -6.76 -6.96 13.23
CA TYR A 78 -5.72 -6.44 12.34
C TYR A 78 -5.90 -4.95 12.04
N GLU A 79 -4.77 -4.24 11.90
CA GLU A 79 -4.76 -2.79 11.68
C GLU A 79 -3.77 -2.38 10.58
N GLY A 80 -4.19 -1.42 9.76
CA GLY A 80 -3.37 -0.77 8.74
C GLY A 80 -3.26 -1.54 7.42
N PHE A 81 -4.11 -2.53 7.18
CA PHE A 81 -4.17 -3.24 5.90
C PHE A 81 -5.29 -2.67 5.03
N PRO A 82 -5.06 -2.36 3.75
CA PRO A 82 -6.12 -1.94 2.85
C PRO A 82 -6.99 -3.13 2.45
N GLY A 83 -8.29 -2.88 2.24
CA GLY A 83 -9.25 -3.86 1.71
C GLY A 83 -9.15 -5.26 2.33
N ASN A 84 -8.93 -6.26 1.47
CA ASN A 84 -8.81 -7.68 1.84
C ASN A 84 -7.36 -8.17 2.00
N MET A 85 -6.38 -7.27 2.13
CA MET A 85 -4.95 -7.63 2.25
C MET A 85 -4.63 -8.37 3.56
N ALA A 86 -5.52 -8.29 4.54
CA ALA A 86 -5.56 -9.21 5.68
C ALA A 86 -7.01 -9.59 6.00
N SER A 87 -7.16 -10.73 6.66
CA SER A 87 -8.39 -11.17 7.28
C SER A 87 -8.08 -11.87 8.61
N GLU A 88 -9.12 -12.31 9.31
CA GLU A 88 -8.98 -13.13 10.51
C GLU A 88 -8.14 -14.40 10.29
N CYS A 89 -7.94 -14.90 9.06
CA CYS A 89 -7.19 -16.14 8.84
C CYS A 89 -6.15 -16.06 7.72
N HIS A 90 -5.94 -14.89 7.12
CA HIS A 90 -5.08 -14.72 5.96
C HIS A 90 -4.32 -13.38 5.99
N ILE A 91 -3.09 -13.40 5.46
CA ILE A 91 -2.32 -12.19 5.15
C ILE A 91 -1.84 -12.32 3.70
N ASN A 92 -2.10 -11.30 2.89
CA ASN A 92 -1.45 -11.16 1.60
C ASN A 92 0.01 -10.73 1.80
N TRP A 93 0.93 -11.70 1.71
CA TRP A 93 2.36 -11.42 1.88
C TRP A 93 2.96 -10.60 0.74
N ALA A 94 2.42 -10.67 -0.48
CA ALA A 94 2.91 -9.86 -1.59
C ALA A 94 2.69 -8.36 -1.29
N TRP A 95 1.52 -8.02 -0.74
CA TRP A 95 1.27 -6.67 -0.25
C TRP A 95 2.26 -6.25 0.85
N VAL A 96 2.55 -7.12 1.83
CA VAL A 96 3.46 -6.78 2.95
C VAL A 96 4.85 -6.41 2.42
N GLU A 97 5.36 -7.19 1.45
CA GLU A 97 6.67 -6.93 0.89
C GLU A 97 6.67 -5.74 -0.06
N GLY A 98 5.64 -5.58 -0.90
CA GLY A 98 5.50 -4.39 -1.74
C GLY A 98 5.38 -3.11 -0.92
N PHE A 99 4.65 -3.13 0.21
CA PHE A 99 4.52 -1.99 1.11
C PHE A 99 5.84 -1.63 1.80
N ARG A 100 6.69 -2.61 2.10
CA ARG A 100 8.04 -2.37 2.61
C ARG A 100 8.92 -1.70 1.57
N GLN A 101 8.87 -2.19 0.34
CA GLN A 101 9.60 -1.58 -0.76
C GLN A 101 9.11 -0.15 -1.02
N ALA A 102 7.79 0.07 -0.99
CA ALA A 102 7.20 1.40 -1.10
C ALA A 102 7.70 2.34 -0.01
N ARG A 103 7.82 1.85 1.23
CA ARG A 103 8.40 2.63 2.34
C ARG A 103 9.88 2.94 2.14
N ASP A 104 10.66 1.98 1.68
CA ASP A 104 12.09 2.18 1.39
C ASP A 104 12.29 3.21 0.26
N GLU A 105 11.34 3.27 -0.69
CA GLU A 105 11.30 4.26 -1.77
C GLU A 105 10.52 5.54 -1.41
N GLY A 106 9.91 5.63 -0.22
CA GLY A 106 9.14 6.80 0.25
C GLY A 106 7.84 7.06 -0.50
N CYS A 107 7.23 6.04 -1.11
CA CYS A 107 5.98 6.10 -1.87
C CYS A 107 4.88 5.20 -1.27
N GLU A 108 4.92 4.94 0.03
CA GLU A 108 3.97 4.05 0.73
C GLU A 108 2.50 4.44 0.57
N GLU A 109 2.21 5.74 0.48
CA GLU A 109 0.86 6.29 0.35
C GLU A 109 0.28 5.98 -1.03
N ALA A 110 1.02 6.34 -2.08
CA ALA A 110 0.66 6.04 -3.46
C ALA A 110 0.46 4.53 -3.67
N TYR A 111 1.37 3.71 -3.14
CA TYR A 111 1.26 2.26 -3.23
C TYR A 111 -0.01 1.74 -2.55
N ARG A 112 -0.32 2.22 -1.35
CA ARG A 112 -1.52 1.79 -0.62
C ARG A 112 -2.80 2.15 -1.37
N LEU A 113 -2.90 3.36 -1.92
CA LEU A 113 -4.07 3.81 -2.70
C LEU A 113 -4.23 2.98 -3.98
N TRP A 114 -3.13 2.71 -4.69
CA TRP A 114 -3.15 1.89 -5.89
C TRP A 114 -3.60 0.45 -5.62
N VAL A 115 -3.11 -0.15 -4.52
CA VAL A 115 -3.54 -1.49 -4.08
C VAL A 115 -5.03 -1.51 -3.74
N GLU A 116 -5.53 -0.46 -3.09
CA GLU A 116 -6.93 -0.36 -2.69
C GLU A 116 -7.88 -0.23 -3.89
N ASP A 117 -7.46 0.51 -4.92
CA ASP A 117 -8.21 0.71 -6.16
C ASP A 117 -8.19 -0.53 -7.08
N THR A 118 -7.01 -1.11 -7.29
CA THR A 118 -6.82 -2.20 -8.27
C THR A 118 -6.92 -3.60 -7.68
N GLY A 119 -6.64 -3.76 -6.38
CA GLY A 119 -6.46 -5.05 -5.73
C GLY A 119 -5.13 -5.74 -6.08
N GLU A 120 -4.29 -5.14 -6.92
CA GLU A 120 -2.99 -5.67 -7.30
C GLU A 120 -1.94 -5.37 -6.22
N THR A 121 -0.89 -6.19 -6.15
CA THR A 121 0.14 -6.11 -5.08
C THR A 121 1.56 -6.28 -5.59
N ASP A 122 1.74 -6.29 -6.91
CA ASP A 122 3.06 -6.35 -7.53
C ASP A 122 3.66 -4.94 -7.56
N PHE A 123 4.79 -4.77 -6.88
CA PHE A 123 5.40 -3.46 -6.71
C PHE A 123 6.00 -2.93 -8.02
N ASP A 124 6.52 -3.79 -8.88
CA ASP A 124 7.09 -3.37 -10.16
C ASP A 124 5.98 -2.82 -11.09
N THR A 125 4.82 -3.47 -11.09
CA THR A 125 3.61 -3.02 -11.80
C THR A 125 3.13 -1.67 -11.28
N PHE A 126 3.06 -1.50 -9.95
CA PHE A 126 2.79 -0.20 -9.33
C PHE A 126 3.78 0.88 -9.80
N ARG A 127 5.08 0.59 -9.78
CA ARG A 127 6.12 1.57 -10.13
C ARG A 127 6.03 2.02 -11.59
N ASP A 128 5.53 1.17 -12.47
CA ASP A 128 5.31 1.53 -13.88
C ASP A 128 3.96 2.23 -14.08
N ALA A 129 2.97 1.95 -13.23
CA ALA A 129 1.66 2.60 -13.24
C ALA A 129 1.66 3.99 -12.60
N TRP A 130 2.51 4.26 -11.60
CA TRP A 130 2.50 5.52 -10.87
C TRP A 130 3.27 6.63 -11.61
N TRP A 131 2.58 7.74 -11.90
CA TRP A 131 3.11 8.89 -12.64
C TRP A 131 3.51 10.07 -11.76
N GLY A 132 3.20 10.01 -10.46
CA GLY A 132 3.62 11.00 -9.47
C GLY A 132 2.44 11.65 -8.74
N GLU A 133 2.71 12.83 -8.20
CA GLU A 133 1.75 13.66 -7.47
C GLU A 133 1.32 14.83 -8.35
N ALA A 134 0.05 15.23 -8.24
CA ALA A 134 -0.51 16.41 -8.88
C ALA A 134 -1.56 17.08 -7.99
N ASP A 135 -1.65 18.41 -8.06
CA ASP A 135 -2.62 19.18 -7.27
C ASP A 135 -4.06 19.01 -7.80
N SER A 136 -4.20 18.74 -9.10
CA SER A 136 -5.48 18.48 -9.76
C SER A 136 -5.27 17.73 -11.08
N GLU A 137 -6.36 17.18 -11.63
CA GLU A 137 -6.37 16.59 -12.96
C GLU A 137 -5.93 17.59 -14.05
N GLU A 138 -6.39 18.84 -13.96
CA GLU A 138 -5.99 19.91 -14.88
C GLU A 138 -4.49 20.23 -14.77
N ALA A 139 -3.96 20.33 -13.55
CA ALA A 139 -2.53 20.59 -13.33
C ALA A 139 -1.67 19.46 -13.94
N PHE A 140 -2.10 18.21 -13.78
CA PHE A 140 -1.44 17.08 -14.45
C PHE A 140 -1.53 17.19 -15.98
N ALA A 141 -2.70 17.53 -16.52
CA ALA A 141 -2.91 17.64 -17.96
C ALA A 141 -2.07 18.74 -18.62
N VAL A 142 -1.86 19.88 -17.94
CA VAL A 142 -0.96 20.96 -18.38
C VAL A 142 0.48 20.45 -18.52
N GLU A 143 1.01 19.84 -17.45
CA GLU A 143 2.37 19.29 -17.45
C GLU A 143 2.51 18.16 -18.48
N PHE A 144 1.51 17.28 -18.57
CA PHE A 144 1.50 16.17 -19.52
C PHE A 144 1.49 16.65 -20.97
N ALA A 145 0.66 17.63 -21.32
CA ALA A 145 0.61 18.21 -22.66
C ALA A 145 1.94 18.89 -23.05
N SER A 146 2.57 19.58 -22.09
CA SER A 146 3.90 20.18 -22.26
C SER A 146 4.99 19.12 -22.48
N ASP A 147 5.03 18.09 -21.63
CA ASP A 147 6.07 17.05 -21.67
C ASP A 147 5.95 16.13 -22.89
N THR A 148 4.73 15.88 -23.38
CA THR A 148 4.48 15.09 -24.59
C THR A 148 4.65 15.90 -25.87
N GLY A 149 4.75 17.23 -25.77
CA GLY A 149 4.79 18.11 -26.93
C GLY A 149 3.47 18.11 -27.70
N LEU A 150 2.33 17.87 -27.05
CA LEU A 150 1.01 17.78 -27.67
C LEU A 150 0.71 18.99 -28.56
N LEU A 151 1.17 20.17 -28.15
CA LEU A 151 0.96 21.45 -28.83
C LEU A 151 2.19 21.95 -29.59
N ALA A 152 3.23 21.14 -29.78
CA ALA A 152 4.50 21.57 -30.37
C ALA A 152 4.36 22.12 -31.81
N ASP A 153 3.42 21.55 -32.59
CA ASP A 153 3.15 21.98 -33.96
C ASP A 153 2.01 23.01 -34.06
N VAL A 154 1.42 23.41 -32.92
CA VAL A 154 0.32 24.38 -32.87
C VAL A 154 0.89 25.79 -32.73
N PRO A 155 0.47 26.77 -33.55
CA PRO A 155 0.87 28.16 -33.38
C PRO A 155 0.54 28.66 -31.97
N GLU A 156 1.49 29.36 -31.34
CA GLU A 156 1.35 29.83 -29.96
C GLU A 156 0.06 30.65 -29.73
N THR A 157 -0.33 31.46 -30.72
CA THR A 157 -1.57 32.24 -30.68
C THR A 157 -2.83 31.38 -30.54
N VAL A 158 -2.82 30.15 -31.04
CA VAL A 158 -3.92 29.18 -30.92
C VAL A 158 -3.77 28.35 -29.65
N ALA A 159 -2.53 27.96 -29.30
CA ALA A 159 -2.25 27.18 -28.10
C ALA A 159 -2.69 27.88 -26.80
N LEU A 160 -2.72 29.22 -26.78
CA LEU A 160 -3.25 30.03 -25.66
C LEU A 160 -4.74 29.77 -25.36
N TYR A 161 -5.48 29.22 -26.31
CA TYR A 161 -6.91 28.90 -26.16
C TYR A 161 -7.16 27.41 -25.95
N PHE A 162 -6.12 26.61 -25.71
CA PHE A 162 -6.28 25.19 -25.45
C PHE A 162 -6.99 24.97 -24.10
N ASP A 163 -8.06 24.19 -24.11
CA ASP A 163 -8.88 23.90 -22.94
C ASP A 163 -8.30 22.69 -22.19
N TYR A 164 -7.45 22.96 -21.20
CA TYR A 164 -6.82 21.93 -20.38
C TYR A 164 -7.82 21.21 -19.47
N GLU A 165 -8.92 21.86 -19.06
CA GLU A 165 -9.95 21.24 -18.23
C GLU A 165 -10.69 20.15 -19.00
N ALA A 166 -11.10 20.45 -20.23
CA ALA A 166 -11.74 19.47 -21.11
C ALA A 166 -10.77 18.33 -21.45
N TYR A 167 -9.51 18.65 -21.75
CA TYR A 167 -8.50 17.66 -22.05
C TYR A 167 -8.22 16.74 -20.85
N ALA A 168 -8.10 17.29 -19.64
CA ALA A 168 -7.93 16.52 -18.42
C ALA A 168 -9.08 15.53 -18.21
N ARG A 169 -10.32 15.98 -18.38
CA ARG A 169 -11.51 15.13 -18.23
C ARG A 169 -11.45 13.89 -19.12
N ASP A 170 -11.08 14.06 -20.39
CA ASP A 170 -10.94 12.94 -21.33
C ASP A 170 -9.75 12.03 -20.95
N LEU A 171 -8.64 12.63 -20.50
CA LEU A 171 -7.43 11.92 -20.11
C LEU A 171 -7.66 10.97 -18.92
N PHE A 172 -8.39 11.42 -17.89
CA PHE A 172 -8.72 10.64 -16.69
C PHE A 172 -9.96 9.73 -16.86
N LEU A 173 -10.77 9.98 -17.89
CA LEU A 173 -11.85 9.05 -18.25
C LEU A 173 -11.28 7.72 -18.76
N ASP A 174 -10.27 7.77 -19.63
CA ASP A 174 -9.80 6.58 -20.35
C ASP A 174 -8.44 6.05 -19.88
N SER A 175 -7.46 6.93 -19.67
CA SER A 175 -6.03 6.53 -19.59
C SER A 175 -5.44 6.60 -18.20
N PHE A 176 -5.94 7.50 -17.36
CA PHE A 176 -5.39 7.75 -16.03
C PHE A 176 -6.46 7.66 -14.94
N THR A 177 -6.02 7.64 -13.69
CA THR A 177 -6.85 7.65 -12.50
C THR A 177 -6.19 8.55 -11.45
N PHE A 178 -6.96 9.47 -10.88
CA PHE A 178 -6.50 10.42 -9.88
C PHE A 178 -7.10 10.08 -8.53
N ILE A 179 -6.26 9.75 -7.54
CA ILE A 179 -6.69 9.34 -6.21
C ILE A 179 -5.82 10.07 -5.18
N ASP A 180 -6.46 10.90 -4.35
CA ASP A 180 -5.84 11.63 -3.24
C ASP A 180 -4.51 12.32 -3.59
N GLY A 181 -4.45 12.97 -4.77
CA GLY A 181 -3.26 13.70 -5.22
C GLY A 181 -2.25 12.85 -6.00
N HIS A 182 -2.48 11.55 -6.17
CA HIS A 182 -1.63 10.67 -6.96
C HIS A 182 -2.26 10.31 -8.31
N VAL A 183 -1.43 10.28 -9.36
CA VAL A 183 -1.85 9.90 -10.71
C VAL A 183 -1.33 8.51 -11.04
N PHE A 184 -2.25 7.64 -11.44
CA PHE A 184 -1.96 6.29 -11.90
C PHE A 184 -2.41 6.13 -13.34
N ARG A 185 -1.63 5.39 -14.12
CA ARG A 185 -2.01 4.93 -15.45
C ARG A 185 -2.79 3.61 -15.31
N ARG A 186 -3.88 3.46 -16.07
CA ARG A 186 -4.62 2.18 -16.18
C ARG A 186 -3.92 1.19 -17.11
#